data_AF-V7EGS5-F1
#
_entry.id   AF-V7EGS5-F1
#
_cell.length_a   1.000
_cell.length_b   1.000
_cell.length_c   1.000
_cell.angle_alpha   90.00
_cell.angle_beta   90.00
_cell.angle_gamma   90.00
#
_symmetry.space_group_name_H-M   'P 1'
#
loop_
_entity.id
_entity.type
_entity.pdbx_description
1 polymer ?
#
loop_
_entity_poly.entity_id
_entity_poly.type
_entity_poly.pdbx_seq_one_letter_code
_entity_poly.pdbx_strand_id
1 'polypeptide(L)' 'MGHDWVFEVLRDLADYAERNGMPRLAGKAEEALAVAREEIAAQRDDGGAGGAEG' A
#
# COMPACT_ATOMS: atom_id res chain seq x y z
N MET A 1 -9.62 -5.02 -11.18
CA MET A 1 -9.74 -4.28 -9.91
C MET A 1 -8.40 -4.41 -9.22
N GLY A 2 -7.61 -3.34 -9.25
CA GLY A 2 -6.17 -3.39 -8.98
C GLY A 2 -5.84 -3.52 -7.49
N HIS A 3 -4.57 -3.30 -7.16
CA HIS A 3 -4.09 -3.25 -5.78
C HIS A 3 -4.65 -2.05 -4.97
N ASP A 4 -5.59 -1.27 -5.51
CA ASP A 4 -6.11 -0.08 -4.82
C ASP A 4 -6.91 -0.43 -3.55
N TRP A 5 -7.56 -1.61 -3.52
CA TRP A 5 -8.34 -2.05 -2.35
C TRP A 5 -7.47 -2.21 -1.09
N VAL A 6 -6.18 -2.57 -1.24
CA VAL A 6 -5.30 -2.77 -0.08
C VAL A 6 -4.96 -1.44 0.59
N PHE A 7 -4.92 -0.34 -0.17
CA PHE A 7 -4.69 0.99 0.39
C PHE A 7 -5.86 1.45 1.25
N GLU A 8 -7.09 1.19 0.81
CA GLU A 8 -8.30 1.51 1.57
C GLU A 8 -8.35 0.71 2.87
N VAL A 9 -8.12 -0.61 2.81
CA VAL A 9 -8.12 -1.48 3.99
C VAL A 9 -7.05 -1.08 5.02
N LEU A 10 -5.82 -0.80 4.56
CA LEU A 10 -4.75 -0.39 5.47
C LEU A 10 -5.01 0.98 6.09
N ARG A 11 -5.63 1.91 5.36
CA ARG A 11 -6.02 3.20 5.92
C ARG A 11 -7.15 3.06 6.93
N ASP A 12 -8.18 2.30 6.62
CA ASP A 12 -9.30 2.05 7.55
C ASP A 12 -8.83 1.36 8.83
N LEU A 13 -7.85 0.45 8.73
CA LEU A 13 -7.23 -0.20 9.89
C LEU A 13 -6.45 0.80 10.75
N ALA A 14 -5.70 1.72 10.15
CA ALA A 14 -4.99 2.77 10.87
C ALA A 14 -5.97 3.68 11.62
N ASP A 15 -6.98 4.21 10.93
CA ASP A 15 -8.04 5.04 11.50
C ASP A 15 -8.77 4.33 12.65
N TYR A 16 -9.12 3.06 12.48
CA TYR A 16 -9.73 2.26 13.52
C TYR A 16 -8.80 2.12 14.73
N ALA A 17 -7.53 1.82 14.51
CA ALA A 17 -6.55 1.65 15.58
C ALA A 17 -6.33 2.93 16.39
N GLU A 18 -6.24 4.09 15.72
CA GLU A 18 -6.13 5.40 16.37
C GLU A 18 -7.34 5.70 17.26
N ARG A 19 -8.55 5.56 16.71
CA ARG A 19 -9.81 5.85 17.42
C ARG A 19 -10.05 4.96 18.63
N ASN A 20 -9.41 3.78 18.68
CA ASN A 20 -9.57 2.80 19.74
C ASN A 20 -8.35 2.73 20.69
N GLY A 21 -7.44 3.70 20.64
CA GLY A 21 -6.30 3.75 21.58
C GLY A 21 -5.27 2.65 21.37
N MET A 22 -5.10 2.18 20.12
CA MET A 22 -4.12 1.16 19.72
C MET A 22 -2.98 1.77 18.88
N PRO A 23 -2.18 2.71 19.41
CA PRO A 23 -1.23 3.50 18.62
C PRO A 23 -0.14 2.66 17.94
N ARG A 24 0.28 1.54 18.55
CA ARG A 24 1.25 0.62 17.91
C ARG A 24 0.67 -0.06 16.67
N LEU A 25 -0.62 -0.37 16.68
CA LEU A 25 -1.29 -0.99 15.53
C LEU A 25 -1.48 0.04 14.41
N ALA A 26 -1.88 1.26 14.74
CA ALA A 26 -1.98 2.37 13.79
C ALA A 26 -0.65 2.57 13.05
N GLY A 27 0.47 2.71 13.80
CA GLY A 27 1.79 2.87 13.19
C GLY A 27 2.20 1.70 12.29
N LYS A 28 1.87 0.46 12.66
CA LYS A 28 2.14 -0.70 11.79
C LYS A 28 1.28 -0.73 10.53
N ALA A 29 0.03 -0.28 10.60
CA ALA A 29 -0.82 -0.15 9.42
C ALA A 29 -0.30 0.94 8.45
N GLU A 30 0.20 2.06 8.98
CA GLU A 30 0.84 3.11 8.18
C GLU A 30 2.15 2.65 7.53
N GLU A 31 3.02 1.95 8.28
CA GLU A 31 4.24 1.35 7.72
C GLU A 31 3.90 0.39 6.57
N ALA A 32 2.92 -0.49 6.75
CA ALA A 32 2.47 -1.41 5.72
C ALA A 32 1.88 -0.67 4.49
N LEU A 33 1.17 0.44 4.71
CA LEU A 33 0.64 1.27 3.64
C LEU A 33 1.76 1.89 2.79
N ALA A 34 2.87 2.31 3.41
CA ALA A 34 4.03 2.81 2.69
C ALA A 34 4.69 1.72 1.84
N VAL A 35 4.94 0.54 2.43
CA VAL A 35 5.51 -0.63 1.73
C VAL A 35 4.65 -1.03 0.52
N ALA A 36 3.33 -1.12 0.69
CA ALA A 36 2.43 -1.46 -0.40
C ALA A 36 2.55 -0.48 -1.58
N ARG A 37 2.64 0.84 -1.30
CA ARG A 37 2.78 1.85 -2.35
C ARG A 37 4.07 1.68 -3.14
N GLU A 38 5.18 1.40 -2.46
CA GLU A 38 6.49 1.15 -3.09
C GLU A 38 6.46 -0.10 -3.97
N GLU A 39 5.97 -1.22 -3.44
CA GLU A 39 5.93 -2.50 -4.17
C GLU A 39 5.00 -2.46 -5.38
N ILE A 40 3.86 -1.77 -5.27
CA ILE A 40 2.89 -1.64 -6.37
C ILE A 40 3.41 -0.66 -7.44
N ALA A 41 4.12 0.39 -7.03
CA ALA A 41 4.78 1.29 -7.98
C ALA A 41 5.88 0.56 -8.75
N ALA A 42 6.74 -0.21 -8.07
CA ALA A 42 7.78 -1.00 -8.71
C ALA A 42 7.22 -2.00 -9.75
N GLN A 43 6.12 -2.69 -9.43
CA GLN A 43 5.44 -3.59 -10.38
C GLN A 43 4.92 -2.88 -11.65
N ARG A 44 4.55 -1.59 -11.55
CA ARG A 44 4.11 -0.80 -12.71
C ARG A 44 5.30 -0.40 -13.59
N ASP A 45 6.45 -0.12 -12.99
CA ASP A 45 7.67 0.26 -13.72
C ASP A 45 8.28 -0.95 -14.43
N ASP A 46 8.29 -2.13 -13.80
CA ASP A 46 8.78 -3.38 -14.40
C ASP A 46 7.95 -3.85 -15.61
N GLY A 47 6.65 -3.50 -15.65
CA GLY A 47 5.75 -3.81 -16.77
C GLY A 47 5.89 -2.89 -17.99
N GLY A 48 6.64 -1.78 -17.87
CA GLY A 48 6.76 -0.75 -18.92
C GLY A 48 7.97 -0.88 -19.85
N ALA A 49 8.95 -1.73 -19.53
CA ALA A 49 10.24 -1.79 -20.24
C ALA A 49 10.40 -2.99 -21.21
N GLY A 50 9.31 -3.66 -21.58
CA GLY A 50 9.34 -4.87 -22.43
C GLY A 50 8.86 -4.71 -23.88
N GLY A 51 8.60 -3.49 -24.34
CA GLY A 51 8.02 -3.20 -25.66
C GLY A 51 8.77 -2.14 -26.45
N ALA A 52 10.06 -2.31 -26.65
CA ALA A 52 10.80 -1.61 -27.71
C ALA A 52 11.47 -2.66 -28.59
N GLU A 53 10.91 -2.80 -29.78
CA GLU A 53 11.23 -3.78 -30.81
C GLU A 53 12.70 -3.66 -31.27
N GLY A 54 13.32 -4.81 -31.57
CA GLY A 54 14.59 -4.95 -32.26
C GLY A 54 14.56 -6.18 -33.15
#